data_AF-A0A5Q4BE18-F1
#
_entry.id   AF-A0A5Q4BE18-F1
#
_cell.length_a   1.000
_cell.length_b   1.000
_cell.length_c   1.000
_cell.angle_alpha   90.00
_cell.angle_beta   90.00
_cell.angle_gamma   90.00
#
_symmetry.space_group_name_H-M   'P 1'
#
loop_
_entity.id
_entity.type
_entity.pdbx_description
1 polymer ?
#
loop_
_entity_poly.entity_id
_entity_poly.type
_entity_poly.pdbx_seq_one_letter_code
_entity_poly.pdbx_strand_id
1 'polypeptide(L)'
;MALSNSFLLQDVKILTGTATIDRGFVHVLDGKIAQIGPGDLPTPLNGTLPVILRPGGTSLSFGVTTVCDMQNDLETNGNLKRLADDPATKSIYADFKFAGSGALVHGGWRLQVLEKELSNVPCSDHLINQIVSKWTILSRPEEADPFTKK
;
A
#
# COMPACT_ATOMS: atom_id res chain seq x y z
N MET A 1 -13.20 17.05 34.58
CA MET A 1 -14.34 16.60 33.75
C MET A 1 -13.79 16.26 32.38
N ALA A 2 -13.84 14.98 31.97
CA ALA A 2 -13.46 14.63 30.60
C ALA A 2 -14.52 15.22 29.66
N LEU A 3 -14.08 16.01 28.68
CA LEU A 3 -14.94 16.41 27.57
C LEU A 3 -15.33 15.12 26.85
N SER A 4 -16.62 14.76 26.88
CA SER A 4 -17.18 13.67 26.08
C SER A 4 -16.98 14.04 24.61
N ASN A 5 -15.99 13.42 23.96
CA ASN A 5 -15.62 13.71 22.57
C ASN A 5 -16.63 13.01 21.66
N SER A 6 -17.79 13.64 21.49
CA SER A 6 -18.88 13.16 20.63
C SER A 6 -19.07 14.09 19.44
N PHE A 7 -19.09 13.54 18.23
CA PHE A 7 -19.40 14.29 17.02
C PHE A 7 -20.14 13.43 16.00
N LEU A 8 -20.81 14.10 15.06
CA LEU A 8 -21.57 13.46 14.00
C LEU A 8 -20.95 13.79 12.64
N LEU A 9 -20.68 12.77 11.84
CA LEU A 9 -20.36 12.93 10.42
C LEU A 9 -21.65 12.74 9.63
N GLN A 10 -21.99 13.69 8.77
CA GLN A 10 -23.16 13.64 7.90
C GLN A 10 -22.75 13.81 6.43
N ASP A 11 -23.64 13.39 5.53
CA ASP A 11 -23.43 13.40 4.07
C ASP A 11 -22.16 12.66 3.65
N VAL A 12 -21.94 11.49 4.26
CA VAL A 12 -20.80 10.62 3.96
C VAL A 12 -21.25 9.36 3.24
N LYS A 13 -20.42 8.91 2.29
CA LYS A 13 -20.57 7.59 1.66
C LYS A 13 -19.90 6.53 2.54
N ILE A 14 -20.67 5.54 2.99
CA ILE A 14 -20.17 4.50 3.90
C ILE A 14 -20.02 3.18 3.13
N LEU A 15 -18.84 2.57 3.22
CA LEU A 15 -18.57 1.24 2.70
C LEU A 15 -18.35 0.30 3.88
N THR A 16 -19.22 -0.69 4.08
CA THR A 16 -19.13 -1.65 5.18
C THR A 16 -18.37 -2.93 4.80
N GLY A 17 -17.81 -2.98 3.59
CA GLY A 17 -17.18 -4.16 3.01
C GLY A 17 -18.15 -5.10 2.27
N THR A 18 -19.44 -5.12 2.65
CA THR A 18 -20.48 -5.92 1.98
C THR A 18 -21.57 -5.08 1.32
N ALA A 19 -21.74 -3.83 1.76
CA ALA A 19 -22.75 -2.92 1.26
C ALA A 19 -22.22 -1.49 1.20
N THR A 20 -22.89 -0.67 0.40
CA THR A 20 -22.59 0.74 0.20
C THR A 20 -23.80 1.57 0.58
N ILE A 21 -23.60 2.58 1.41
CA ILE A 21 -24.60 3.59 1.75
C ILE A 21 -24.14 4.88 1.09
N ASP A 22 -24.84 5.33 0.04
CA ASP A 22 -24.42 6.50 -0.75
C ASP A 22 -24.52 7.82 0.02
N ARG A 23 -25.48 7.93 0.94
CA ARG A 23 -25.61 9.05 1.89
C ARG A 23 -26.01 8.52 3.26
N GLY A 24 -25.11 8.64 4.23
CA GLY A 24 -25.33 8.20 5.60
C GLY A 24 -24.68 9.11 6.63
N PHE A 25 -24.84 8.72 7.88
CA PHE A 25 -24.22 9.38 9.04
C PHE A 25 -23.35 8.41 9.82
N VAL A 26 -22.36 8.95 10.55
CA VAL A 26 -21.54 8.22 11.52
C VAL A 26 -21.52 9.01 12.83
N HIS A 27 -22.00 8.40 13.90
CA HIS A 27 -21.88 8.94 15.25
C HIS A 27 -20.61 8.39 15.91
N VAL A 28 -19.73 9.29 16.33
CA VAL A 28 -18.49 8.95 17.03
C VAL A 28 -18.64 9.41 18.47
N LEU A 29 -18.40 8.50 19.42
CA LEU A 29 -18.40 8.75 20.86
C LEU A 29 -17.09 8.22 21.45
N ASP A 30 -16.35 9.09 22.13
CA ASP A 30 -15.07 8.77 22.78
C ASP A 30 -14.07 8.07 21.84
N GLY A 31 -14.01 8.56 20.60
CA GLY A 31 -13.12 8.04 19.56
C GLY A 31 -13.55 6.69 18.96
N LYS A 32 -14.72 6.17 19.31
CA LYS A 32 -15.28 4.93 18.75
C LYS A 32 -16.52 5.22 17.93
N ILE A 33 -16.74 4.41 16.88
CA ILE A 33 -17.97 4.46 16.10
C ILE A 33 -19.09 3.87 16.97
N ALA A 34 -20.02 4.71 17.39
CA ALA A 34 -21.17 4.32 18.20
C ALA A 34 -22.34 3.86 17.33
N GLN A 35 -22.56 4.53 16.19
CA GLN A 35 -23.66 4.22 15.28
C GLN A 35 -23.34 4.64 13.85
N ILE A 36 -23.86 3.87 12.89
CA ILE A 36 -23.90 4.20 11.46
C ILE A 36 -25.32 4.01 10.92
N GLY A 37 -25.71 4.77 9.91
CA GLY A 37 -27.00 4.58 9.27
C GLY A 37 -27.18 5.37 7.97
N PRO A 38 -28.17 5.03 7.15
CA PRO A 38 -28.53 5.80 5.97
C PRO A 38 -29.26 7.10 6.33
N GLY A 39 -29.12 8.13 5.49
CA GLY A 39 -29.76 9.43 5.65
C GLY A 39 -29.14 10.32 6.72
N ASP A 40 -29.90 11.31 7.19
CA ASP A 40 -29.52 12.20 8.29
C ASP A 40 -29.98 11.61 9.64
N LEU A 41 -29.21 11.83 10.70
CA LEU A 41 -29.56 11.40 12.04
C LEU A 41 -30.91 12.04 12.47
N PRO A 42 -31.82 11.31 13.14
CA PRO A 42 -32.93 11.95 13.84
C PRO A 42 -32.38 12.96 14.85
N THR A 43 -32.96 14.16 14.83
CA THR A 43 -32.58 15.37 15.57
C THR A 43 -32.03 15.06 16.97
N PRO A 44 -30.89 15.64 17.39
CA PRO A 44 -30.35 15.36 18.71
C PRO A 44 -31.33 15.81 19.79
N LEU A 45 -31.92 14.85 20.51
CA LEU A 45 -32.59 15.09 21.78
C LEU A 45 -31.53 15.59 22.77
N ASN A 46 -31.50 16.91 22.97
CA ASN A 46 -30.86 17.62 24.10
C ASN A 46 -29.34 17.90 24.03
N GLY A 47 -28.80 18.31 22.89
CA GLY A 47 -27.47 18.94 22.90
C GLY A 47 -26.90 19.21 21.52
N THR A 48 -26.21 20.35 21.38
CA THR A 48 -25.51 20.75 20.17
C THR A 48 -24.33 19.81 19.91
N LEU A 49 -24.58 18.66 19.28
CA LEU A 49 -23.51 17.80 18.77
C LEU A 49 -22.84 18.50 17.59
N PRO A 50 -21.51 18.64 17.58
CA PRO A 50 -20.80 19.19 16.42
C PRO A 50 -21.01 18.26 15.22
N VAL A 51 -21.62 18.81 14.17
CA VAL A 51 -21.85 18.14 12.89
C VAL A 51 -20.73 18.53 11.92
N ILE A 52 -20.06 17.53 11.36
CA ILE A 52 -18.99 17.70 10.39
C ILE A 52 -19.49 17.18 9.04
N LEU A 53 -19.66 18.08 8.08
CA LEU A 53 -19.98 17.77 6.69
C LEU A 53 -18.67 17.53 5.92
N ARG A 54 -18.53 16.38 5.25
CA ARG A 54 -17.32 16.05 4.46
C ARG A 54 -17.64 15.58 3.03
N PRO A 55 -18.08 16.49 2.14
CA PRO A 55 -18.13 16.19 0.71
C PRO A 55 -16.72 16.29 0.10
N GLY A 56 -16.14 15.19 -0.39
CA GLY A 56 -14.89 15.23 -1.17
C GLY A 56 -13.82 14.21 -0.76
N GLY A 57 -13.23 13.54 -1.76
CA GLY A 57 -12.43 12.32 -1.65
C GLY A 57 -10.97 12.50 -1.24
N THR A 58 -10.61 11.83 -0.15
CA THR A 58 -9.26 11.32 0.20
C THR A 58 -9.44 9.88 0.67
N SER A 59 -8.38 9.08 0.87
CA SER A 59 -8.49 7.69 1.36
C SER A 59 -9.36 7.58 2.63
N LEU A 60 -9.30 8.61 3.48
CA LEU A 60 -10.14 8.78 4.67
C LEU A 60 -11.64 8.93 4.34
N SER A 61 -12.00 9.56 3.23
CA SER A 61 -13.38 9.71 2.75
C SER A 61 -13.98 8.38 2.26
N PHE A 62 -13.16 7.35 2.04
CA PHE A 62 -13.59 5.99 1.72
C PHE A 62 -13.52 5.04 2.93
N GLY A 63 -13.31 5.57 4.14
CA GLY A 63 -13.21 4.76 5.34
C GLY A 63 -11.90 3.96 5.45
N VAL A 64 -10.88 4.30 4.66
CA VAL A 64 -9.56 3.68 4.79
C VAL A 64 -8.86 4.29 6.00
N THR A 65 -8.90 3.57 7.12
CA THR A 65 -8.24 3.95 8.38
C THR A 65 -6.76 3.57 8.42
N THR A 66 -6.33 2.71 7.50
CA THR A 66 -4.95 2.24 7.40
C THR A 66 -4.60 2.11 5.93
N VAL A 67 -3.70 2.96 5.46
CA VAL A 67 -3.03 2.81 4.17
C VAL A 67 -1.67 2.19 4.48
N CYS A 68 -1.41 0.99 3.94
CA CYS A 68 -0.03 0.50 3.87
C CYS A 68 0.63 1.25 2.72
N ASP A 69 1.15 2.44 3.02
CA ASP A 69 1.85 3.25 2.04
C ASP A 69 3.18 2.57 1.72
N MET A 70 3.21 1.86 0.60
CA MET A 70 4.42 1.31 0.01
C MET A 70 5.14 2.44 -0.74
N GLN A 71 5.45 3.50 -0.01
CA GLN A 71 6.11 4.69 -0.50
C GLN A 71 7.48 4.28 -1.03
N ASN A 72 7.56 4.09 -2.35
CA ASN A 72 8.77 3.70 -3.05
C ASN A 72 9.62 4.95 -3.35
N ASP A 73 9.78 5.83 -2.37
CA ASP A 73 10.60 7.02 -2.56
C ASP A 73 12.08 6.63 -2.64
N LEU A 74 12.83 7.39 -3.44
CA LEU A 74 14.21 7.04 -3.76
C LEU A 74 15.12 7.11 -2.53
N GLU A 75 14.86 8.05 -1.62
CA GLU A 75 15.71 8.34 -0.46
C GLU A 75 15.55 7.28 0.63
N THR A 76 14.32 6.95 1.01
CA THR A 76 14.02 5.90 1.99
C THR A 76 14.47 4.54 1.49
N ASN A 77 14.28 4.24 0.21
CA ASN A 77 14.82 3.02 -0.39
C ASN A 77 16.34 2.96 -0.35
N GLY A 78 17.03 4.09 -0.54
CA GLY A 78 18.48 4.18 -0.40
C GLY A 78 18.94 3.86 1.01
N ASN A 79 18.22 4.37 2.02
CA ASN A 79 18.50 4.12 3.43
C ASN A 79 18.23 2.66 3.82
N LEU A 80 17.08 2.11 3.38
CA LEU A 80 16.72 0.71 3.63
C LEU A 80 17.71 -0.26 2.97
N LYS A 81 18.22 0.04 1.77
CA LYS A 81 19.30 -0.74 1.13
C LYS A 81 20.55 -0.74 1.99
N ARG A 82 21.00 0.43 2.47
CA ARG A 82 22.15 0.52 3.37
C ARG A 82 21.97 -0.31 4.65
N LEU A 83 20.79 -0.27 5.27
CA LEU A 83 20.47 -1.03 6.48
C LEU A 83 20.36 -2.54 6.22
N ALA A 84 19.92 -2.94 5.03
CA ALA A 84 19.86 -4.34 4.62
C ALA A 84 21.25 -4.91 4.28
N ASP A 85 22.17 -4.07 3.83
CA ASP A 85 23.55 -4.44 3.49
C ASP A 85 24.48 -4.48 4.72
N ASP A 86 24.18 -3.72 5.78
CA ASP A 86 24.97 -3.70 7.03
C ASP A 86 24.85 -5.05 7.78
N PRO A 87 25.97 -5.77 8.02
CA PRO A 87 25.98 -7.04 8.76
C PRO A 87 25.29 -7.00 10.12
N ALA A 88 25.31 -5.86 10.82
CA ALA A 88 24.73 -5.72 12.16
C ALA A 88 23.19 -5.68 12.13
N THR A 89 22.60 -5.11 11.08
CA THR A 89 21.13 -4.93 10.95
C THR A 89 20.49 -5.84 9.91
N LYS A 90 21.30 -6.62 9.17
CA LYS A 90 20.88 -7.54 8.13
C LYS A 90 19.74 -8.49 8.52
N SER A 91 19.72 -9.00 9.74
CA SER A 91 18.67 -9.92 10.21
C SER A 91 17.32 -9.22 10.42
N ILE A 92 17.33 -7.93 10.75
CA ILE A 92 16.15 -7.11 11.00
C ILE A 92 15.53 -6.65 9.66
N TYR A 93 16.38 -6.32 8.67
CA TYR A 93 15.96 -5.86 7.35
C TYR A 93 16.05 -6.94 6.26
N ALA A 94 16.06 -8.21 6.66
CA ALA A 94 16.13 -9.34 5.74
C ALA A 94 14.97 -9.32 4.74
N ASP A 95 13.76 -9.00 5.20
CA ASP A 95 12.56 -8.95 4.36
C ASP A 95 12.71 -7.93 3.21
N PHE A 96 13.30 -6.77 3.48
CA PHE A 96 13.57 -5.76 2.45
C PHE A 96 14.61 -6.26 1.45
N LYS A 97 15.67 -6.92 1.93
CA LYS A 97 16.68 -7.54 1.06
C LYS A 97 16.04 -8.57 0.11
N PHE A 98 15.20 -9.46 0.63
CA PHE A 98 14.58 -10.51 -0.17
C PHE A 98 13.48 -9.97 -1.10
N ALA A 99 12.71 -8.97 -0.67
CA ALA A 99 11.72 -8.30 -1.52
C ALA A 99 12.38 -7.57 -2.71
N GLY A 100 13.59 -7.05 -2.52
CA GLY A 100 14.37 -6.40 -3.58
C GLY A 100 15.26 -7.33 -4.41
N SER A 101 15.50 -8.55 -3.94
CA SER A 101 16.40 -9.51 -4.59
C SER A 101 15.59 -10.55 -5.36
N GLY A 102 15.51 -10.37 -6.68
CA GLY A 102 14.94 -11.35 -7.59
C GLY A 102 16.02 -12.00 -8.43
N ALA A 103 15.98 -13.32 -8.56
CA ALA A 103 16.78 -14.05 -9.54
C ALA A 103 15.87 -14.63 -10.62
N LEU A 104 16.39 -14.76 -11.83
CA LEU A 104 15.66 -15.25 -13.00
C LEU A 104 16.29 -16.52 -13.51
N VAL A 105 15.49 -17.46 -13.99
CA VAL A 105 16.03 -18.63 -14.69
C VAL A 105 16.38 -18.24 -16.13
N HIS A 106 17.46 -18.81 -16.65
CA HIS A 106 17.82 -18.65 -18.07
C HIS A 106 16.63 -19.05 -18.97
N GLY A 107 16.23 -18.16 -19.89
CA GLY A 107 15.07 -18.38 -20.76
C GLY A 107 13.70 -18.21 -20.07
N GLY A 108 13.66 -17.66 -18.86
CA GLY A 108 12.42 -17.40 -18.13
C GLY A 108 11.50 -16.37 -18.80
N TRP A 109 10.22 -16.39 -18.39
CA TRP A 109 9.14 -15.62 -19.03
C TRP A 109 9.35 -14.10 -19.06
N ARG A 110 10.10 -13.53 -18.10
CA ARG A 110 10.28 -12.07 -18.03
C ARG A 110 11.05 -11.51 -19.20
N LEU A 111 12.00 -12.26 -19.76
CA LEU A 111 12.74 -11.83 -20.95
C LEU A 111 11.80 -11.74 -22.17
N GLN A 112 10.97 -12.76 -22.38
CA GLN A 112 10.00 -12.81 -23.48
C GLN A 112 8.97 -11.68 -23.39
N VAL A 113 8.52 -11.36 -22.18
CA VAL A 113 7.61 -10.21 -21.96
C VAL A 113 8.33 -8.91 -22.27
N LEU A 114 9.57 -8.74 -21.80
CA LEU A 114 10.35 -7.52 -22.06
C LEU A 114 10.59 -7.31 -23.57
N GLU A 115 10.97 -8.37 -24.28
CA GLU A 115 11.13 -8.38 -25.74
C GLU A 115 9.83 -8.00 -26.46
N LYS A 116 8.69 -8.52 -26.00
CA LYS A 116 7.38 -8.21 -26.58
C LYS A 116 6.95 -6.76 -26.33
N GLU A 117 7.10 -6.26 -25.11
CA GLU A 117 6.69 -4.89 -24.75
C GLU A 117 7.58 -3.83 -25.42
N LEU A 118 8.86 -4.15 -25.61
CA LEU A 118 9.82 -3.24 -26.25
C LEU A 118 9.95 -3.46 -27.76
N SER A 119 9.11 -4.30 -28.39
CA SER A 119 9.23 -4.63 -29.81
C SER A 119 9.14 -3.42 -30.74
N ASN A 120 8.45 -2.36 -30.30
CA ASN A 120 8.21 -1.14 -31.06
C ASN A 120 9.20 -0.01 -30.72
N VAL A 121 10.14 -0.24 -29.80
CA VAL A 121 11.12 0.76 -29.36
C VAL A 121 12.38 0.68 -30.22
N PRO A 122 12.86 1.78 -30.82
CA PRO A 122 14.13 1.79 -31.54
C PRO A 122 15.29 1.37 -30.63
N CYS A 123 16.19 0.52 -31.13
CA CYS A 123 17.31 -0.01 -30.35
C CYS A 123 16.90 -0.81 -29.09
N SER A 124 15.73 -1.45 -29.12
CA SER A 124 15.22 -2.30 -28.04
C SER A 124 16.23 -3.35 -27.58
N ASP A 125 16.96 -3.99 -28.50
CA ASP A 125 17.98 -4.99 -28.18
C ASP A 125 19.07 -4.45 -27.24
N HIS A 126 19.53 -3.20 -27.46
CA HIS A 126 20.54 -2.59 -26.59
C HIS A 126 19.97 -2.32 -25.20
N LEU A 127 18.72 -1.85 -25.14
CA LEU A 127 18.02 -1.54 -23.89
C LEU A 127 17.73 -2.81 -23.07
N ILE A 128 17.27 -3.87 -23.74
CA ILE A 128 17.05 -5.19 -23.17
C ILE A 128 18.36 -5.72 -22.60
N ASN A 129 19.45 -5.69 -23.36
CA ASN A 129 20.77 -6.14 -22.88
C ASN A 129 21.26 -5.33 -21.65
N GLN A 130 21.04 -4.02 -21.62
CA GLN A 130 21.37 -3.18 -20.46
C GLN A 130 20.55 -3.54 -19.21
N ILE A 131 19.28 -3.94 -19.38
CA ILE A 131 18.41 -4.35 -18.27
C ILE A 131 18.81 -5.77 -17.81
N VAL A 132 18.92 -6.70 -18.74
CA VAL A 132 19.21 -8.12 -18.48
C VAL A 132 20.58 -8.33 -17.86
N SER A 133 21.58 -7.52 -18.23
CA SER A 133 22.92 -7.56 -17.61
C SER A 133 22.93 -7.23 -16.11
N LYS A 134 21.89 -6.55 -15.60
CA LYS A 134 21.73 -6.26 -14.16
C LYS A 134 21.00 -7.37 -13.42
N TRP A 135 20.42 -8.34 -14.13
CA TRP A 135 19.66 -9.41 -13.53
C TRP A 135 20.57 -10.55 -13.09
N THR A 136 20.28 -11.14 -11.94
CA THR A 136 20.90 -12.39 -11.53
C THR A 136 20.23 -13.53 -12.28
N ILE A 137 20.91 -14.09 -13.29
CA ILE A 137 20.41 -15.21 -14.08
C ILE A 137 20.97 -16.52 -13.51
N LEU A 138 20.08 -17.34 -12.95
CA LEU A 138 20.37 -18.69 -12.48
C LEU A 138 20.39 -19.64 -13.67
N SER A 139 21.53 -20.27 -13.87
CA SER A 139 21.75 -21.30 -14.89
C SER A 139 21.83 -22.69 -14.27
N ARG A 140 22.20 -22.78 -12.98
CA ARG A 140 22.33 -24.06 -12.26
C ARG A 140 21.54 -24.05 -10.94
N PRO A 141 21.06 -25.20 -10.46
CA PRO A 141 20.30 -25.27 -9.22
C PRO A 141 21.08 -24.77 -7.99
N GLU A 142 22.40 -24.96 -7.95
CA GLU A 142 23.22 -24.56 -6.80
C GLU A 142 23.30 -23.03 -6.64
N GLU A 143 23.10 -22.28 -7.72
CA GLU A 143 23.09 -20.81 -7.72
C GLU A 143 21.86 -20.24 -7.01
N ALA A 144 20.83 -21.06 -6.77
CA ALA A 144 19.63 -20.68 -6.02
C ALA A 144 19.82 -20.73 -4.49
N ASP A 145 20.90 -21.34 -3.99
CA ASP A 145 21.17 -21.50 -2.56
C ASP A 145 21.16 -20.17 -1.78
N PRO A 146 21.76 -19.06 -2.26
CA PRO A 146 21.74 -17.78 -1.55
C PRO A 146 20.35 -17.14 -1.41
N PHE A 147 19.37 -17.59 -2.20
CA PHE A 147 18.00 -17.08 -2.20
C PHE A 147 17.05 -17.95 -1.37
N THR A 148 17.43 -19.19 -1.09
CA THR A 148 16.58 -20.19 -0.44
C THR A 148 17.03 -20.52 0.97
N LYS A 149 18.34 -20.41 1.26
CA LYS A 149 18.92 -20.71 2.56
C LYS A 149 19.09 -19.43 3.38
N LYS A 150 18.50 -19.40 4.58
CA LYS A 150 18.56 -18.30 5.54
C LYS A 150 19.89 -18.28 6.29
#